data_AF-A0A2V7XDZ3-F1
#
_entry.id   AF-A0A2V7XDZ3-F1
#
_cell.length_a   1.000
_cell.length_b   1.000
_cell.length_c   1.000
_cell.angle_alpha   90.00
_cell.angle_beta   90.00
_cell.angle_gamma   90.00
#
_symmetry.space_group_name_H-M   'P 1'
#
loop_
_entity.id
_entity.type
_entity.pdbx_description
1 polymer ?
#
loop_
_entity_poly.entity_id
_entity_poly.type
_entity_poly.pdbx_seq_one_letter_code
_entity_poly.pdbx_strand_id
1 'polypeptide(L)'
;MRYLDRLQPLALLLVRIVLGVIMVAHGYHKVFGGLGQFAHMVGNMGVPAWLGYVAAFTELVGGLLILAGFFTRPAAFALCIELVVAIWKVHWRNGLIGSGDRPGFEFPLAVAALAFALIFFGAGPISIDHVLRGGGGGTKRS
;
A
#
# COMPACT_ATOMS: atom_id res chain seq x y z
N MET A 1 -26.21 4.02 -14.78
CA MET A 1 -24.74 4.23 -14.81
C MET A 1 -24.31 5.54 -14.13
N ARG A 2 -24.87 6.72 -14.45
CA ARG A 2 -24.51 8.05 -13.88
C ARG A 2 -24.42 8.19 -12.34
N TYR A 3 -25.05 7.31 -11.55
CA TYR A 3 -25.00 7.38 -10.09
C TYR A 3 -23.70 6.78 -9.51
N LEU A 4 -23.16 5.73 -10.15
CA LEU A 4 -21.90 5.12 -9.76
C LEU A 4 -20.72 6.07 -9.97
N ASP A 5 -20.78 6.88 -11.04
CA ASP A 5 -19.77 7.90 -11.34
C ASP A 5 -19.69 8.97 -10.23
N ARG A 6 -20.81 9.30 -9.57
CA ARG A 6 -20.82 10.23 -8.42
C ARG A 6 -20.21 9.64 -7.16
N LEU A 7 -20.19 8.31 -7.03
CA LEU A 7 -19.62 7.59 -5.89
C LEU A 7 -18.14 7.23 -6.11
N GLN A 8 -17.61 7.44 -7.32
CA GLN A 8 -16.20 7.18 -7.64
C GLN A 8 -15.21 7.85 -6.66
N PRO A 9 -15.41 9.10 -6.20
CA PRO A 9 -14.59 9.71 -5.15
C PRO A 9 -14.61 8.96 -3.82
N LEU A 10 -15.79 8.47 -3.43
CA LEU A 10 -15.97 7.71 -2.19
C LEU A 10 -15.30 6.33 -2.31
N ALA A 11 -15.42 5.68 -3.46
CA ALA A 11 -14.77 4.40 -3.74
C ALA A 11 -13.24 4.53 -3.63
N LEU A 12 -12.65 5.58 -4.21
CA LEU A 12 -11.20 5.84 -4.09
C LEU A 12 -10.78 6.13 -2.65
N LEU A 13 -11.60 6.89 -1.91
CA LEU A 13 -11.35 7.14 -0.49
C LEU A 13 -11.35 5.84 0.32
N LEU A 14 -12.34 4.96 0.08
CA LEU A 14 -12.42 3.65 0.74
C LEU A 14 -11.22 2.77 0.41
N VAL A 15 -10.82 2.67 -0.86
CA VAL A 15 -9.62 1.94 -1.28
C VAL A 15 -8.39 2.47 -0.54
N ARG A 16 -8.27 3.80 -0.43
CA ARG A 16 -7.14 4.45 0.23
C ARG A 16 -7.10 4.16 1.73
N ILE A 17 -8.25 4.25 2.40
CA ILE A 17 -8.35 3.98 3.84
C ILE A 17 -8.02 2.51 4.11
N VAL A 18 -8.63 1.58 3.37
CA VAL A 18 -8.41 0.14 3.56
C VAL A 18 -6.96 -0.22 3.30
N LEU A 19 -6.39 0.18 2.16
CA LEU A 19 -4.99 -0.08 1.85
C LEU A 19 -4.06 0.57 2.88
N GLY A 20 -4.28 1.85 3.21
CA GLY A 20 -3.48 2.58 4.18
C GLY A 20 -3.48 1.91 5.55
N VAL A 21 -4.65 1.56 6.09
CA VAL A 21 -4.77 0.91 7.41
C VAL A 21 -4.09 -0.47 7.43
N ILE A 22 -4.30 -1.29 6.40
CA ILE A 22 -3.67 -2.61 6.29
C ILE A 22 -2.14 -2.48 6.31
N MET A 23 -1.60 -1.61 5.47
CA MET A 23 -0.15 -1.45 5.34
C MET A 23 0.48 -0.81 6.59
N VAL A 24 -0.22 0.12 7.24
CA VAL A 24 0.20 0.64 8.55
C VAL A 24 0.21 -0.45 9.61
N ALA A 25 -0.81 -1.31 9.67
CA ALA A 25 -0.85 -2.40 10.64
C ALA A 25 0.30 -3.40 10.44
N HIS A 26 0.59 -3.77 9.19
CA HIS A 26 1.73 -4.64 8.85
C HIS A 26 3.07 -3.99 9.16
N GLY A 27 3.27 -2.74 8.72
CA GLY A 27 4.48 -1.97 9.00
C GLY A 27 4.69 -1.75 10.50
N TYR A 28 3.62 -1.47 11.25
CA TYR A 28 3.69 -1.29 12.71
C TYR A 28 4.18 -2.56 13.40
N HIS A 29 3.64 -3.73 13.02
CA HIS A 29 4.09 -4.99 13.60
C HIS A 29 5.55 -5.32 13.24
N LYS A 30 5.99 -5.00 12.02
CA LYS A 30 7.39 -5.17 11.61
C LYS A 30 8.34 -4.21 12.34
N VAL A 31 7.97 -2.94 12.50
CA VAL A 31 8.82 -1.91 13.11
C VAL A 31 8.87 -2.05 14.64
N PHE A 32 7.72 -2.26 15.29
CA PHE A 32 7.63 -2.28 16.76
C PHE A 32 7.59 -3.69 17.36
N GLY A 33 7.25 -4.71 16.58
CA GLY A 33 7.19 -6.11 17.04
C GLY A 33 8.50 -6.88 16.92
N GLY A 34 9.53 -6.32 16.27
CA GLY A 34 10.83 -6.98 16.13
C GLY A 34 11.52 -6.67 14.81
N LEU A 35 11.93 -5.41 14.62
CA LEU A 35 12.51 -4.95 13.36
C LEU A 35 13.81 -5.67 13.00
N GLY A 36 14.68 -5.94 13.98
CA GLY A 36 15.92 -6.69 13.76
C GLY A 36 15.65 -8.15 13.37
N GLN A 37 14.65 -8.77 14.00
CA GLN A 37 14.22 -10.14 13.69
C GLN A 37 13.64 -10.21 12.28
N PHE A 38 12.81 -9.25 11.88
CA PHE A 38 12.28 -9.16 10.52
C PHE A 38 13.40 -8.98 9.49
N ALA A 39 14.35 -8.07 9.73
CA ALA A 39 15.50 -7.86 8.84
C ALA A 39 16.36 -9.12 8.70
N HIS A 40 16.60 -9.84 9.79
CA HIS A 40 17.32 -11.11 9.77
C HIS A 40 16.54 -12.19 9.01
N MET A 41 15.22 -12.25 9.19
CA MET A 41 14.34 -13.17 8.45
C MET A 41 14.41 -12.90 6.95
N VAL A 42 14.39 -11.64 6.52
CA VAL A 42 14.59 -11.25 5.11
C VAL A 42 15.97 -11.67 4.62
N GLY A 43 17.01 -11.50 5.45
CA GLY A 43 18.37 -12.00 5.21
C GLY A 43 18.41 -13.49 4.83
N ASN A 44 17.70 -14.31 5.58
CA ASN A 44 17.62 -15.77 5.38
C ASN A 44 16.91 -16.17 4.07
N MET A 45 16.18 -15.27 3.42
CA MET A 45 15.52 -15.51 2.12
C MET A 45 16.43 -15.25 0.92
N GLY A 46 17.72 -15.00 1.15
CA GLY A 46 18.70 -14.66 0.10
C GLY A 46 18.54 -13.22 -0.42
N VAL A 47 17.92 -12.34 0.38
CA VAL A 47 17.80 -10.91 0.12
C VAL A 47 18.64 -10.18 1.16
N PRO A 48 19.40 -9.13 0.81
CA PRO A 48 20.17 -8.38 1.80
C PRO A 48 19.32 -7.94 3.00
N ALA A 49 19.77 -8.24 4.23
CA ALA A 49 19.02 -7.98 5.45
C ALA A 49 18.63 -6.49 5.61
N TRP A 50 19.44 -5.57 5.07
CA TRP A 50 19.14 -4.15 5.12
C TRP A 50 17.85 -3.76 4.38
N LEU A 51 17.46 -4.54 3.35
CA LEU A 51 16.21 -4.36 2.65
C LEU A 51 15.00 -4.71 3.52
N GLY A 52 15.16 -5.53 4.56
CA GLY A 52 14.12 -5.78 5.54
C GLY A 52 13.77 -4.52 6.34
N TYR A 53 14.76 -3.68 6.68
CA TYR A 53 14.48 -2.38 7.30
C TYR A 53 13.73 -1.48 6.32
N VAL A 54 14.19 -1.41 5.07
CA VAL A 54 13.55 -0.59 4.03
C VAL A 54 12.10 -1.03 3.85
N ALA A 55 11.83 -2.32 3.69
CA ALA A 55 10.47 -2.84 3.54
C ALA A 55 9.57 -2.47 4.74
N ALA A 56 10.04 -2.69 5.97
CA ALA A 56 9.27 -2.37 7.17
C ALA A 56 8.91 -0.87 7.26
N PHE A 57 9.86 0.02 6.97
CA PHE A 57 9.60 1.46 6.93
C PHE A 57 8.74 1.88 5.74
N THR A 58 8.92 1.25 4.58
CA THR A 58 8.09 1.50 3.40
C THR A 58 6.63 1.13 3.66
N GLU A 59 6.36 0.01 4.31
CA GLU A 59 4.98 -0.35 4.68
C GLU A 59 4.34 0.64 5.65
N LEU A 60 5.08 1.00 6.71
CA LEU A 60 4.55 1.90 7.73
C LEU A 60 4.38 3.33 7.18
N VAL A 61 5.45 3.92 6.66
CA VAL A 61 5.44 5.31 6.17
C VAL A 61 4.62 5.41 4.88
N GLY A 62 4.75 4.46 3.96
CA GLY A 62 3.96 4.40 2.73
C GLY A 62 2.47 4.23 3.02
N GLY A 63 2.11 3.37 3.96
CA GLY A 63 0.73 3.23 4.43
C GLY A 63 0.17 4.52 5.02
N LEU A 64 0.93 5.22 5.87
CA LEU A 64 0.54 6.52 6.43
C LEU A 64 0.37 7.61 5.35
N LEU A 65 1.29 7.67 4.38
CA LEU A 65 1.23 8.61 3.25
C LEU A 65 -0.02 8.37 2.40
N ILE A 66 -0.30 7.10 2.08
CA ILE A 66 -1.53 6.72 1.39
C ILE A 66 -2.75 7.12 2.22
N LEU A 67 -2.80 6.76 3.51
CA LEU A 67 -3.95 7.07 4.37
C LEU A 67 -4.24 8.58 4.42
N ALA A 68 -3.20 9.39 4.63
CA ALA A 68 -3.27 10.85 4.60
C ALA A 68 -3.65 11.42 3.22
N GLY A 69 -3.48 10.64 2.15
CA GLY A 69 -3.71 11.10 0.79
C GLY A 69 -2.63 12.05 0.30
N PHE A 70 -1.38 11.85 0.75
CA PHE A 70 -0.21 12.64 0.40
C PHE A 70 0.82 11.78 -0.34
N PHE A 71 1.34 12.24 -1.48
CA PHE A 71 2.27 11.46 -2.32
C PHE A 71 1.76 10.03 -2.60
N THR A 72 0.46 9.91 -2.83
CA THR A 72 -0.22 8.60 -2.95
C THR A 72 0.35 7.71 -4.05
N ARG A 73 0.68 8.29 -5.21
CA ARG A 73 1.24 7.55 -6.36
C ARG A 73 2.61 6.92 -6.06
N PRO A 74 3.65 7.69 -5.67
CA PRO A 74 4.94 7.09 -5.36
C PRO A 74 4.89 6.16 -4.13
N ALA A 75 4.07 6.47 -3.12
CA ALA A 75 3.86 5.57 -1.99
C ALA A 75 3.23 4.24 -2.43
N ALA A 76 2.18 4.28 -3.25
CA ALA A 76 1.52 3.08 -3.79
C ALA A 76 2.46 2.27 -4.69
N PHE A 77 3.32 2.93 -5.49
CA PHE A 77 4.32 2.25 -6.29
C PHE A 77 5.34 1.49 -5.43
N ALA A 78 5.86 2.13 -4.38
CA ALA A 78 6.80 1.49 -3.46
C ALA A 78 6.17 0.28 -2.74
N LEU A 79 4.94 0.42 -2.24
CA LEU A 79 4.20 -0.69 -1.62
C LEU A 79 3.90 -1.82 -2.61
N CYS A 80 3.54 -1.49 -3.86
CA CYS A 80 3.28 -2.49 -4.88
C CYS A 80 4.52 -3.33 -5.19
N ILE A 81 5.71 -2.71 -5.27
CA ILE A 81 6.98 -3.44 -5.48
C ILE A 81 7.27 -4.35 -4.28
N GLU A 82 7.15 -3.83 -3.06
CA GLU A 82 7.39 -4.61 -1.84
C GLU A 82 6.49 -5.84 -1.78
N LEU A 83 5.20 -5.69 -2.06
CA LEU A 83 4.23 -6.78 -2.04
C LEU A 83 4.52 -7.82 -3.14
N VAL A 84 4.93 -7.40 -4.33
CA VAL A 84 5.35 -8.33 -5.40
C VAL A 84 6.57 -9.15 -4.97
N VAL A 85 7.54 -8.52 -4.33
CA VAL A 85 8.73 -9.22 -3.78
C VAL A 85 8.31 -10.19 -2.67
N ALA A 86 7.42 -9.78 -1.77
CA ALA A 86 6.89 -10.62 -0.70
C ALA A 86 6.15 -11.85 -1.26
N ILE A 87 5.31 -11.65 -2.28
CA ILE A 87 4.62 -12.76 -2.98
C ILE A 87 5.64 -13.74 -3.53
N TRP A 88 6.63 -13.27 -4.31
CA TRP A 88 7.61 -14.14 -4.94
C TRP A 88 8.44 -14.90 -3.89
N LYS A 89 8.98 -14.19 -2.89
CA LYS A 89 9.94 -14.78 -1.95
C LYS A 89 9.31 -15.59 -0.82
N VAL A 90 8.14 -15.20 -0.34
CA VAL A 90 7.53 -15.77 0.86
C VAL A 90 6.37 -16.70 0.50
N HIS A 91 5.43 -16.22 -0.30
CA HIS A 91 4.12 -16.88 -0.45
C HIS A 91 3.98 -17.71 -1.73
N TRP A 92 4.85 -17.53 -2.73
CA TRP A 92 4.74 -18.18 -4.05
C TRP A 92 4.65 -19.71 -3.94
N ARG A 93 5.46 -20.29 -3.04
CA ARG A 93 5.50 -21.75 -2.80
C ARG A 93 4.30 -22.26 -2.01
N ASN A 94 3.55 -21.38 -1.35
CA ASN A 94 2.37 -21.75 -0.56
C ASN A 94 1.11 -21.88 -1.45
N GLY A 95 1.17 -21.45 -2.71
CA GLY A 95 0.02 -21.44 -3.61
C GLY A 95 -0.96 -20.29 -3.31
N LEU A 96 -2.05 -20.21 -4.07
CA LEU A 96 -2.98 -19.08 -3.99
C LEU A 96 -3.64 -18.97 -2.62
N ILE A 97 -4.18 -20.05 -2.07
CA ILE A 97 -4.93 -20.06 -0.79
C ILE A 97 -4.07 -20.52 0.39
N GLY A 98 -2.84 -20.97 0.13
CA GLY A 98 -2.00 -21.57 1.17
C GLY A 98 -2.28 -23.04 1.39
N SER A 99 -1.63 -23.61 2.40
CA SER A 99 -1.84 -25.01 2.82
C SER A 99 -1.49 -25.18 4.28
N GLY A 100 -2.43 -25.71 5.07
CA GLY A 100 -2.27 -25.86 6.52
C GLY A 100 -2.03 -24.52 7.21
N ASP A 101 -0.95 -24.43 7.99
CA ASP A 101 -0.59 -23.22 8.74
C ASP A 101 0.15 -22.16 7.91
N ARG A 102 0.32 -22.37 6.59
CA ARG A 102 1.03 -21.44 5.71
C ARG A 102 0.03 -20.64 4.87
N PRO A 103 -0.14 -19.33 5.14
CA PRO A 103 -1.02 -18.49 4.33
C PRO A 103 -0.52 -18.39 2.88
N GLY A 104 -1.47 -18.35 1.94
CA GLY A 104 -1.21 -18.19 0.52
C GLY A 104 -0.77 -16.78 0.14
N PHE A 105 -0.76 -16.52 -1.17
CA PHE A 105 -0.46 -15.18 -1.70
C PHE A 105 -1.71 -14.37 -2.10
N GLU A 106 -2.92 -14.89 -1.87
CA GLU A 106 -4.18 -14.22 -2.19
C GLU A 106 -4.31 -12.85 -1.53
N PHE A 107 -3.94 -12.75 -0.26
CA PHE A 107 -4.01 -11.49 0.48
C PHE A 107 -3.00 -10.45 -0.04
N PRO A 108 -1.69 -10.73 -0.09
CA PRO A 108 -0.74 -9.75 -0.62
C PRO A 108 -1.01 -9.43 -2.10
N LEU A 109 -1.56 -10.37 -2.88
CA LEU A 109 -1.99 -10.10 -4.26
C LEU A 109 -3.15 -9.10 -4.32
N ALA A 110 -4.17 -9.27 -3.47
CA ALA A 110 -5.30 -8.34 -3.41
C ALA A 110 -4.84 -6.93 -3.01
N VAL A 111 -3.98 -6.84 -1.98
CA VAL A 111 -3.42 -5.57 -1.52
C VAL A 111 -2.52 -4.94 -2.59
N ALA A 112 -1.72 -5.73 -3.31
CA ALA A 112 -0.92 -5.26 -4.43
C ALA A 112 -1.79 -4.72 -5.57
N ALA A 113 -2.93 -5.35 -5.85
CA ALA A 113 -3.88 -4.86 -6.85
C ALA A 113 -4.51 -3.53 -6.44
N LEU A 114 -4.83 -3.33 -5.15
CA LEU A 114 -5.30 -2.04 -4.63
C LEU A 114 -4.21 -0.96 -4.74
N ALA A 115 -2.97 -1.28 -4.37
CA ALA A 115 -1.85 -0.37 -4.55
C ALA A 115 -1.66 -0.02 -6.02
N PHE A 116 -1.68 -1.00 -6.91
CA PHE A 116 -1.59 -0.82 -8.36
C PHE A 116 -2.69 0.11 -8.88
N ALA A 117 -3.93 -0.08 -8.45
CA ALA A 117 -5.02 0.82 -8.81
C ALA A 117 -4.71 2.28 -8.41
N LEU A 118 -4.22 2.52 -7.20
CA LEU A 118 -3.87 3.87 -6.73
C LEU A 118 -2.69 4.51 -7.50
N ILE A 119 -1.80 3.72 -8.12
CA ILE A 119 -0.75 4.26 -9.00
C ILE A 119 -1.38 5.01 -10.17
N PHE A 120 -2.40 4.43 -10.81
CA PHE A 120 -3.06 5.01 -11.99
C PHE A 120 -4.12 6.04 -11.60
N PHE A 121 -5.04 5.69 -10.70
CA PHE A 121 -6.15 6.55 -10.31
C PHE A 121 -5.74 7.69 -9.36
N GLY A 122 -4.62 7.55 -8.66
CA GLY A 122 -4.12 8.54 -7.69
C GLY A 122 -4.98 8.64 -6.42
N ALA A 123 -4.78 9.71 -5.66
CA ALA A 123 -5.40 9.92 -4.34
C ALA A 123 -6.93 10.13 -4.35
N GLY A 124 -7.51 10.41 -5.51
CA GLY A 124 -8.89 10.90 -5.65
C GLY A 124 -9.07 12.36 -5.21
N PRO A 125 -10.25 12.96 -5.46
CA PRO A 125 -10.52 14.37 -5.13
C PRO A 125 -10.72 14.63 -3.63
N ILE A 126 -10.96 13.59 -2.83
CA ILE A 126 -11.03 13.67 -1.35
C ILE A 126 -9.65 13.32 -0.79
N SER A 127 -8.63 14.15 -1.08
CA SER A 127 -7.26 13.92 -0.65
C SER A 127 -6.52 15.22 -0.37
N ILE A 128 -5.48 15.16 0.47
CA ILE A 128 -4.58 16.30 0.71
C ILE A 128 -3.83 16.67 -0.58
N ASP A 129 -3.44 15.69 -1.40
CA ASP A 129 -2.87 15.91 -2.74
C ASP A 129 -3.79 16.80 -3.61
N HIS A 130 -5.11 16.62 -3.53
CA HIS A 130 -6.07 17.45 -4.28
C HIS A 130 -6.21 18.86 -3.70
N VAL A 131 -6.18 19.02 -2.37
CA VAL A 131 -6.20 20.35 -1.73
C VAL A 131 -4.94 21.14 -2.09
N LEU A 132 -3.77 20.50 -2.06
CA LEU A 132 -2.49 21.11 -2.43
C LEU A 132 -2.39 21.47 -3.93
N ARG A 133 -2.99 20.65 -4.82
CA ARG A 133 -3.05 20.95 -6.26
C ARG A 133 -4.17 21.93 -6.64
N GLY A 134 -5.23 22.01 -5.84
CA GLY A 134 -6.40 22.87 -6.06
C GLY A 134 -6.27 24.30 -5.53
N GLY A 135 -5.23 24.60 -4.75
CA GLY A 135 -4.97 25.95 -4.20
C GLY A 135 -4.62 27.04 -5.22
N GLY A 136 -4.54 26.73 -6.52
CA GLY A 136 -4.22 27.68 -7.59
C GLY A 136 -5.33 27.97 -8.60
N GLY A 137 -6.53 27.39 -8.45
CA GLY A 137 -7.62 27.52 -9.42
C GLY A 137 -8.64 28.57 -9.04
N GLY A 138 -8.29 29.84 -9.25
CA GLY A 138 -9.12 30.99 -8.94
C GLY A 138 -10.56 30.89 -9.45
N THR A 139 -11.45 31.38 -8.60
CA THR A 139 -12.79 31.86 -8.88
C THR A 139 -12.85 32.50 -10.28
N LYS A 140 -13.53 31.86 -11.24
CA LYS A 140 -14.31 32.59 -12.24
C LYS A 140 -15.63 31.87 -12.48
N ARG A 141 -16.63 32.32 -11.71
CA ARG A 141 -18.01 32.36 -12.17
C ARG A 141 -18.08 33.45 -13.26
N SER A 142 -18.55 33.07 -14.45
CA SER A 142 -19.30 33.92 -15.39
C SER A 142 -19.94 33.00 -16.41
#